data_AF-A0A958HPC2-F1
#
_entry.id   AF-A0A958HPC2-F1
#
_cell.length_a   1.000
_cell.length_b   1.000
_cell.length_c   1.000
_cell.angle_alpha   90.00
_cell.angle_beta   90.00
_cell.angle_gamma   90.00
#
_symmetry.space_group_name_H-M   'P 1'
#
loop_
_entity.id
_entity.type
_entity.pdbx_description
1 polymer ?
#
loop_
_entity_poly.entity_id
_entity_poly.type
_entity_poly.pdbx_seq_one_letter_code
_entity_poly.pdbx_strand_id
1 'polypeptide(L)'
;MNSRRFFVITLVVALIVIGLGAGAFVRAGSRTSSADAELQSDSALDRELRSTLAAHDITSLDPGPTPDPAKVELGKTLYFDKLLSGNRDISCATCHLPQQGTGDGIPLSIGTGGSGQSTDRLRGSMRMLIARNAPDVFNRGSPEWHSMFWDGRIVGSYDEGFTQPEEFTQTLPSGLDSVLAAQAMLPVTARAEMRGSPRDVDVFGQTNEIATTGEKDLAAVWQLLMERLMAVPAYSDLFAQAYPDLPADQIGFQHAANAIAAFEIDAFTLLDSPWDRYLAGDDSALTTDAKQGALLFYGSAGCARCHSGNLLTDQAFHNAAVPQFGPGKGRQNPYIDLGRARETGVTEDRFAFRTPP
;
A
#
# COMPACT_ATOMS: atom_id res chain seq x y z
N MET A 1 -29.58 60.01 -41.69
CA MET A 1 -30.59 60.54 -42.63
C MET A 1 -31.20 59.38 -43.40
N ASN A 2 -32.52 59.21 -43.27
CA ASN A 2 -33.50 58.82 -44.29
C ASN A 2 -33.03 57.88 -45.42
N SER A 3 -33.49 56.63 -45.40
CA SER A 3 -34.73 56.17 -46.06
C SER A 3 -34.57 56.01 -47.57
N ARG A 4 -34.83 54.82 -48.08
CA ARG A 4 -35.98 54.55 -48.96
C ARG A 4 -36.00 53.10 -49.43
N ARG A 5 -37.19 52.53 -49.29
CA ARG A 5 -37.66 51.27 -49.84
C ARG A 5 -37.68 51.38 -51.38
N PHE A 6 -37.34 50.29 -52.07
CA PHE A 6 -37.89 50.04 -53.40
C PHE A 6 -38.44 48.61 -53.46
N PHE A 7 -39.75 48.59 -53.71
CA PHE A 7 -40.57 47.45 -54.06
C PHE A 7 -40.24 47.04 -55.50
N VAL A 8 -39.99 45.76 -55.76
CA VAL A 8 -40.18 45.17 -57.09
C VAL A 8 -41.05 43.93 -56.91
N ILE A 9 -42.27 44.05 -57.46
CA ILE A 9 -43.30 43.02 -57.55
C ILE A 9 -42.97 42.22 -58.81
N THR A 10 -42.65 40.93 -58.65
CA THR A 10 -42.64 40.01 -59.78
C THR A 10 -43.71 38.96 -59.57
N LEU A 11 -44.70 39.02 -60.45
CA LEU A 11 -45.85 38.16 -60.60
C LEU A 11 -45.39 36.71 -60.88
N VAL A 12 -45.78 35.75 -60.04
CA VAL A 12 -45.69 34.31 -60.39
C VAL A 12 -47.09 33.72 -60.29
N VAL A 13 -47.57 33.27 -61.43
CA VAL A 13 -48.88 32.66 -61.67
C VAL A 13 -48.96 31.31 -60.96
N ALA A 14 -50.02 31.12 -60.18
CA ALA A 14 -50.38 29.86 -59.55
C ALA A 14 -50.94 28.88 -60.58
N LEU A 15 -50.33 27.70 -60.68
CA LEU A 15 -50.94 26.51 -61.28
C LEU A 15 -51.30 25.55 -60.15
N ILE A 16 -52.60 25.51 -59.85
CA ILE A 16 -53.23 24.56 -58.94
C ILE A 16 -53.29 23.21 -59.66
N VAL A 17 -52.51 22.23 -59.20
CA VAL A 17 -52.73 20.82 -59.52
C VAL A 17 -53.33 20.17 -58.28
N ILE A 18 -54.62 19.81 -58.38
CA ILE A 18 -55.34 19.02 -57.40
C ILE A 18 -54.84 17.57 -57.52
N GLY A 19 -53.96 17.17 -56.60
CA GLY A 19 -53.53 15.79 -56.41
C GLY A 19 -54.10 15.23 -55.12
N LEU A 20 -55.17 14.43 -55.22
CA LEU A 20 -55.63 13.51 -54.18
C LEU A 20 -54.51 12.49 -53.91
N GLY A 21 -53.84 12.59 -52.76
CA GLY A 21 -52.76 11.69 -52.34
C GLY A 21 -52.88 11.39 -50.86
N ALA A 22 -53.05 10.11 -50.54
CA ALA A 22 -53.30 9.56 -49.22
C ALA A 22 -52.33 10.08 -48.13
N GLY A 23 -52.89 10.40 -46.97
CA GLY A 23 -52.12 10.65 -45.76
C GLY A 23 -51.39 9.38 -45.33
N ALA A 24 -50.08 9.36 -45.57
CA ALA A 24 -49.16 8.48 -44.85
C ALA A 24 -48.45 9.34 -43.79
N PHE A 25 -48.76 9.07 -42.53
CA PHE A 25 -48.00 9.58 -41.38
C PHE A 25 -46.51 9.33 -41.61
N VAL A 26 -45.73 10.38 -41.85
CA VAL A 26 -44.28 10.32 -41.69
C VAL A 26 -44.03 10.23 -40.19
N ARG A 27 -43.87 9.00 -39.70
CA ARG A 27 -43.31 8.75 -38.37
C ARG A 27 -41.88 9.27 -38.42
N ALA A 28 -41.62 10.42 -37.82
CA ALA A 28 -40.27 10.91 -37.58
C ALA A 28 -39.58 9.90 -36.66
N GLY A 29 -38.93 8.90 -37.25
CA GLY A 29 -38.02 8.03 -36.53
C GLY A 29 -36.82 8.88 -36.15
N SER A 30 -36.73 9.26 -34.87
CA SER A 30 -35.52 9.83 -34.29
C SER A 30 -34.40 8.80 -34.47
N ARG A 31 -33.55 8.99 -35.48
CA ARG A 31 -32.27 8.28 -35.54
C ARG A 31 -31.42 8.91 -34.45
N THR A 32 -31.36 8.28 -33.28
CA THR A 32 -30.32 8.56 -32.29
C THR A 32 -28.98 8.43 -32.99
N SER A 33 -28.12 9.44 -32.87
CA SER A 33 -26.78 9.37 -33.44
C SER A 33 -25.98 8.30 -32.68
N SER A 34 -24.93 7.76 -33.29
CA SER A 34 -24.05 6.79 -32.60
C SER A 34 -23.48 7.37 -31.31
N ALA A 35 -23.18 8.68 -31.28
CA ALA A 35 -22.72 9.39 -30.09
C ALA A 35 -23.79 9.46 -28.99
N ASP A 36 -25.07 9.68 -29.34
CA ASP A 36 -26.15 9.69 -28.35
C ASP A 36 -26.38 8.29 -27.76
N ALA A 37 -26.24 7.24 -28.57
CA ALA A 37 -26.35 5.86 -28.10
C ALA A 37 -25.18 5.45 -27.21
N GLU A 38 -23.96 5.90 -27.52
CA GLU A 38 -22.75 5.68 -26.73
C GLU A 38 -22.83 6.40 -25.38
N LEU A 39 -23.21 7.68 -25.37
CA LEU A 39 -23.44 8.45 -24.13
C LEU A 39 -24.53 7.83 -23.24
N GLN A 40 -25.61 7.31 -23.83
CA GLN A 40 -26.67 6.61 -23.08
C GLN A 40 -26.19 5.27 -22.51
N SER A 41 -25.36 4.54 -23.27
CA SER A 41 -24.73 3.29 -22.84
C SER A 41 -23.77 3.51 -21.67
N ASP A 42 -22.87 4.49 -21.78
CA ASP A 42 -21.93 4.84 -20.71
C ASP A 42 -22.68 5.28 -19.45
N SER A 43 -23.69 6.12 -19.59
CA SER A 43 -24.55 6.52 -18.47
C SER A 43 -25.28 5.33 -17.81
N ALA A 44 -25.64 4.29 -18.56
CA ALA A 44 -26.22 3.07 -18.00
C ALA A 44 -25.19 2.23 -17.25
N LEU A 45 -23.98 2.11 -17.82
CA LEU A 45 -22.86 1.39 -17.22
C LEU A 45 -22.42 2.02 -15.89
N ASP A 46 -22.36 3.37 -15.84
CA ASP A 46 -22.06 4.10 -14.61
C ASP A 46 -23.11 3.85 -13.52
N ARG A 47 -24.40 3.91 -13.86
CA ARG A 47 -25.46 3.60 -12.89
C ARG A 47 -25.36 2.18 -12.35
N GLU A 48 -25.10 1.20 -13.20
CA GLU A 48 -24.93 -0.20 -12.80
C GLU A 48 -23.70 -0.36 -11.89
N LEU A 49 -22.55 0.19 -12.29
CA LEU A 49 -21.33 0.11 -11.51
C LEU A 49 -21.51 0.80 -10.16
N ARG A 50 -22.09 2.00 -10.08
CA ARG A 50 -22.37 2.69 -8.81
C ARG A 50 -23.28 1.86 -7.90
N SER A 51 -24.32 1.22 -8.45
CA SER A 51 -25.19 0.34 -7.69
C SER A 51 -24.44 -0.87 -7.15
N THR A 52 -23.54 -1.46 -7.95
CA THR A 52 -22.69 -2.58 -7.53
C THR A 52 -21.74 -2.14 -6.41
N LEU A 53 -21.05 -1.01 -6.57
CA LEU A 53 -20.13 -0.49 -5.55
C LEU A 53 -20.85 -0.18 -4.23
N ALA A 54 -22.04 0.42 -4.30
CA ALA A 54 -22.87 0.65 -3.11
C ALA A 54 -23.29 -0.66 -2.42
N ALA A 55 -23.56 -1.72 -3.17
CA ALA A 55 -23.89 -3.04 -2.60
C ALA A 55 -22.68 -3.74 -1.94
N HIS A 56 -21.45 -3.28 -2.23
CA HIS A 56 -20.20 -3.76 -1.65
C HIS A 56 -19.60 -2.77 -0.63
N ASP A 57 -20.34 -1.72 -0.26
CA ASP A 57 -19.89 -0.66 0.65
C ASP A 57 -18.58 0.01 0.20
N ILE A 58 -18.33 0.08 -1.11
CA ILE A 58 -17.12 0.68 -1.66
C ILE A 58 -17.26 2.20 -1.71
N THR A 59 -16.31 2.86 -1.07
CA THR A 59 -16.21 4.32 -0.96
C THR A 59 -14.76 4.76 -1.16
N SER A 60 -14.50 6.07 -1.13
CA SER A 60 -13.13 6.57 -1.13
C SER A 60 -12.39 6.12 0.13
N LEU A 61 -11.14 5.71 -0.04
CA LEU A 61 -10.27 5.31 1.07
C LEU A 61 -10.10 6.43 2.08
N ASP A 62 -10.19 6.12 3.37
CA ASP A 62 -9.82 7.05 4.44
C ASP A 62 -8.29 7.21 4.51
N PRO A 63 -7.71 8.39 4.21
CA PRO A 63 -6.26 8.61 4.36
C PRO A 63 -5.80 8.62 5.83
N GLY A 64 -6.71 8.79 6.79
CA GLY A 64 -6.36 9.09 8.17
C GLY A 64 -5.86 10.53 8.36
N PRO A 65 -5.35 10.86 9.56
CA PRO A 65 -4.87 12.19 9.87
C PRO A 65 -3.56 12.51 9.12
N THR A 66 -3.40 13.76 8.72
CA THR A 66 -2.11 14.26 8.18
C THR A 66 -1.02 14.15 9.25
N PRO A 67 0.12 13.51 8.96
CA PRO A 67 1.21 13.37 9.92
C PRO A 67 1.88 14.69 10.29
N ASP A 68 2.50 14.74 11.46
CA ASP A 68 3.33 15.88 11.89
C ASP A 68 4.56 16.02 10.96
N PRO A 69 4.79 17.18 10.32
CA PRO A 69 5.93 17.39 9.44
C PRO A 69 7.30 17.10 10.07
N ALA A 70 7.47 17.34 11.37
CA ALA A 70 8.73 17.04 12.06
C ALA A 70 8.95 15.52 12.20
N LYS A 71 7.87 14.75 12.45
CA LYS A 71 7.93 13.28 12.42
C LYS A 71 8.17 12.76 11.00
N VAL A 72 7.57 13.37 9.99
CA VAL A 72 7.81 13.03 8.57
C VAL A 72 9.28 13.21 8.20
N GLU A 73 9.91 14.33 8.56
CA GLU A 73 11.32 14.58 8.22
C GLU A 73 12.27 13.61 8.95
N LEU A 74 12.03 13.33 10.23
CA LEU A 74 12.76 12.29 10.96
C LEU A 74 12.57 10.92 10.30
N GLY A 75 11.32 10.55 9.99
CA GLY A 75 10.96 9.29 9.36
C GLY A 75 11.61 9.08 8.00
N LYS A 76 11.58 10.12 7.16
CA LYS A 76 12.23 10.14 5.86
C LYS A 76 13.73 9.91 6.01
N THR A 77 14.37 10.60 6.94
CA THR A 77 15.81 10.43 7.19
C THR A 77 16.10 8.97 7.56
N LEU A 78 15.35 8.41 8.51
CA LEU A 78 15.48 7.02 8.95
C LEU A 78 15.21 5.99 7.84
N TYR A 79 14.20 6.22 6.99
CA TYR A 79 13.78 5.30 5.93
C TYR A 79 14.89 5.05 4.89
N PHE A 80 15.66 6.10 4.57
CA PHE A 80 16.76 6.03 3.60
C PHE A 80 18.12 5.75 4.25
N ASP A 81 18.27 5.95 5.56
CA ASP A 81 19.54 5.77 6.25
C ASP A 81 19.83 4.30 6.59
N LYS A 82 21.08 3.92 6.38
CA LYS A 82 21.59 2.58 6.65
C LYS A 82 22.01 2.40 8.11
N LEU A 83 22.04 3.46 8.91
CA LEU A 83 22.34 3.39 10.34
C LEU A 83 21.38 2.50 11.14
N LEU A 84 20.21 2.14 10.60
CA LEU A 84 19.29 1.18 11.21
C LEU A 84 19.66 -0.29 10.97
N SER A 85 20.59 -0.60 10.05
CA SER A 85 21.03 -1.97 9.82
C SER A 85 22.33 -2.28 10.56
N GLY A 86 22.51 -3.55 10.93
CA GLY A 86 23.64 -3.98 11.74
C GLY A 86 24.98 -3.82 11.02
N ASN A 87 25.00 -4.09 9.72
CA ASN A 87 26.19 -3.92 8.89
C ASN A 87 26.31 -2.49 8.31
N ARG A 88 25.33 -1.61 8.57
CA ARG A 88 25.24 -0.24 8.04
C ARG A 88 25.28 -0.18 6.50
N ASP A 89 24.73 -1.20 5.84
CA ASP A 89 24.81 -1.40 4.39
C ASP A 89 23.44 -1.39 3.67
N ILE A 90 22.34 -1.43 4.41
CA ILE A 90 20.96 -1.44 3.90
C ILE A 90 20.04 -0.57 4.75
N SER A 91 18.93 -0.14 4.16
CA SER A 91 17.86 0.65 4.79
C SER A 91 16.49 0.13 4.35
N CYS A 92 15.39 0.73 4.83
CA CYS A 92 14.04 0.41 4.36
C CYS A 92 13.94 0.59 2.84
N ALA A 93 14.48 1.69 2.34
CA ALA A 93 14.54 2.02 0.90
C ALA A 93 15.38 1.05 0.06
N THR A 94 16.12 0.11 0.65
CA THR A 94 16.85 -0.91 -0.12
C THR A 94 15.92 -2.00 -0.66
N CYS A 95 14.87 -2.35 0.10
CA CYS A 95 13.89 -3.36 -0.28
C CYS A 95 12.55 -2.75 -0.72
N HIS A 96 12.29 -1.49 -0.35
CA HIS A 96 11.07 -0.76 -0.69
C HIS A 96 11.42 0.45 -1.57
N LEU A 97 11.65 0.20 -2.86
CA LEU A 97 12.18 1.19 -3.80
C LEU A 97 11.05 1.95 -4.49
N PRO A 98 10.97 3.28 -4.38
CA PRO A 98 9.93 4.06 -5.07
C PRO A 98 9.87 3.80 -6.59
N GLN A 99 11.02 3.57 -7.23
CA GLN A 99 11.11 3.30 -8.67
C GLN A 99 10.56 1.92 -9.07
N GLN A 100 10.34 1.02 -8.12
CA GLN A 100 9.79 -0.32 -8.34
C GLN A 100 8.39 -0.48 -7.71
N GLY A 101 7.61 0.61 -7.66
CA GLY A 101 6.30 0.60 -7.02
C GLY A 101 6.38 0.29 -5.52
N THR A 102 7.48 0.71 -4.87
CA THR A 102 7.80 0.46 -3.46
C THR A 102 8.06 -1.00 -3.09
N GLY A 103 8.24 -1.89 -4.06
CA GLY A 103 8.80 -3.23 -3.87
C GLY A 103 10.31 -3.27 -4.13
N ASP A 104 10.90 -4.47 -4.02
CA ASP A 104 12.36 -4.67 -4.22
C ASP A 104 12.71 -4.77 -5.72
N GLY A 105 11.79 -5.27 -6.55
CA GLY A 105 12.07 -5.57 -7.96
C GLY A 105 12.80 -6.90 -8.18
N ILE A 106 12.97 -7.71 -7.12
CA ILE A 106 13.39 -9.11 -7.18
C ILE A 106 12.39 -10.00 -6.42
N PRO A 107 12.27 -11.31 -6.76
CA PRO A 107 11.28 -12.18 -6.13
C PRO A 107 11.44 -12.32 -4.61
N LEU A 108 12.68 -12.44 -4.14
CA LEU A 108 13.03 -12.59 -2.73
C LEU A 108 14.16 -11.63 -2.38
N SER A 109 13.90 -10.80 -1.38
CA SER A 109 14.82 -9.77 -0.95
C SER A 109 16.10 -10.33 -0.32
N ILE A 110 17.16 -9.53 -0.40
CA ILE A 110 18.46 -9.82 0.19
C ILE A 110 18.71 -8.77 1.28
N GLY A 111 18.86 -9.19 2.54
CA GLY A 111 19.19 -8.30 3.66
C GLY A 111 20.66 -7.87 3.69
N THR A 112 21.22 -7.77 4.91
CA THR A 112 22.59 -7.30 5.10
C THR A 112 23.62 -8.18 4.37
N GLY A 113 24.74 -7.56 3.99
CA GLY A 113 25.81 -8.17 3.22
C GLY A 113 25.49 -8.37 1.74
N GLY A 114 24.38 -7.83 1.24
CA GLY A 114 24.11 -7.67 -0.18
C GLY A 114 24.78 -6.42 -0.77
N SER A 115 24.91 -6.37 -2.09
CA SER A 115 25.43 -5.21 -2.83
C SER A 115 24.55 -4.90 -4.03
N GLY A 116 24.52 -3.65 -4.49
CA GLY A 116 23.57 -3.23 -5.53
C GLY A 116 22.15 -3.04 -5.00
N GLN A 117 21.23 -2.72 -5.90
CA GLN A 117 19.81 -2.45 -5.62
C GLN A 117 18.95 -3.04 -6.73
N SER A 118 17.70 -3.34 -6.42
CA SER A 118 16.74 -3.86 -7.37
C SER A 118 17.25 -5.09 -8.14
N THR A 119 16.98 -5.19 -9.44
CA THR A 119 17.39 -6.32 -10.28
C THR A 119 18.90 -6.57 -10.31
N ASP A 120 19.72 -5.57 -9.96
CA ASP A 120 21.19 -5.68 -9.87
C ASP A 120 21.68 -6.07 -8.47
N ARG A 121 20.76 -6.30 -7.52
CA ARG A 121 21.10 -6.65 -6.14
C ARG A 121 21.71 -8.05 -6.07
N LEU A 122 22.98 -8.12 -5.72
CA LEU A 122 23.75 -9.35 -5.58
C LEU A 122 23.80 -9.79 -4.13
N ARG A 123 23.54 -11.08 -3.92
CA ARG A 123 23.62 -11.74 -2.62
C ARG A 123 25.07 -11.97 -2.23
N GLY A 124 25.46 -11.51 -1.04
CA GLY A 124 26.75 -11.84 -0.45
C GLY A 124 26.91 -13.32 -0.16
N SER A 125 28.16 -13.76 -0.02
CA SER A 125 28.46 -15.14 0.36
C SER A 125 27.83 -15.49 1.71
N MET A 126 27.24 -16.68 1.80
CA MET A 126 26.57 -17.20 3.01
C MET A 126 25.39 -16.37 3.53
N ARG A 127 24.84 -15.44 2.73
CA ARG A 127 23.65 -14.65 3.12
C ARG A 127 22.35 -15.42 2.87
N MET A 128 21.41 -15.29 3.81
CA MET A 128 20.05 -15.83 3.67
C MET A 128 19.24 -14.96 2.72
N LEU A 129 18.37 -15.58 1.92
CA LEU A 129 17.29 -14.86 1.26
C LEU A 129 16.17 -14.64 2.28
N ILE A 130 15.48 -13.50 2.17
CA ILE A 130 14.27 -13.26 2.95
C ILE A 130 13.18 -14.19 2.39
N ALA A 131 12.47 -14.89 3.28
CA ALA A 131 11.57 -16.00 2.93
C ALA A 131 10.33 -15.58 2.12
N ARG A 132 10.00 -14.30 2.08
CA ARG A 132 8.83 -13.77 1.37
C ARG A 132 9.22 -12.54 0.57
N ASN A 133 8.44 -12.29 -0.47
CA ASN A 133 8.53 -11.06 -1.25
C ASN A 133 8.24 -9.84 -0.38
N ALA A 134 8.94 -8.73 -0.62
CA ALA A 134 8.68 -7.44 0.02
C ALA A 134 7.40 -6.83 -0.59
N PRO A 135 6.32 -6.65 0.18
CA PRO A 135 5.11 -6.00 -0.33
C PRO A 135 5.35 -4.51 -0.59
N ASP A 136 4.48 -3.90 -1.37
CA ASP A 136 4.41 -2.44 -1.51
C ASP A 136 3.98 -1.78 -0.18
N VAL A 137 4.30 -0.48 -0.04
CA VAL A 137 3.93 0.34 1.13
C VAL A 137 2.84 1.37 0.84
N PHE A 138 2.15 1.28 -0.30
CA PHE A 138 1.10 2.25 -0.64
C PHE A 138 -0.08 2.14 0.32
N ASN A 139 -0.61 3.29 0.74
CA ASN A 139 -1.82 3.41 1.53
C ASN A 139 -1.83 2.60 2.84
N ARG A 140 -0.67 2.15 3.34
CA ARG A 140 -0.54 1.34 4.58
C ARG A 140 -0.86 2.09 5.86
N GLY A 141 -0.97 3.42 5.76
CA GLY A 141 -1.26 4.30 6.87
C GLY A 141 -2.73 4.64 7.08
N SER A 142 -3.62 4.17 6.20
CA SER A 142 -5.06 4.29 6.40
C SER A 142 -5.48 3.64 7.72
N PRO A 143 -6.39 4.27 8.50
CA PRO A 143 -6.91 3.70 9.73
C PRO A 143 -7.74 2.42 9.50
N GLU A 144 -8.08 2.11 8.25
CA GLU A 144 -8.74 0.85 7.88
C GLU A 144 -7.81 -0.38 8.03
N TRP A 145 -6.48 -0.19 8.10
CA TRP A 145 -5.53 -1.28 8.34
C TRP A 145 -5.51 -1.74 9.80
N HIS A 146 -5.64 -3.04 10.01
CA HIS A 146 -5.51 -3.68 11.33
C HIS A 146 -4.53 -4.85 11.33
N SER A 147 -3.84 -5.13 10.22
CA SER A 147 -2.90 -6.24 10.10
C SER A 147 -1.72 -5.93 9.17
N MET A 148 -0.54 -6.44 9.54
CA MET A 148 0.70 -6.27 8.78
C MET A 148 1.45 -7.60 8.63
N PHE A 149 2.33 -7.65 7.63
CA PHE A 149 3.00 -8.85 7.11
C PHE A 149 2.06 -9.88 6.47
N TRP A 150 2.63 -10.76 5.65
CA TRP A 150 1.90 -11.83 4.97
C TRP A 150 1.22 -12.84 5.91
N ASP A 151 1.73 -13.06 7.13
CA ASP A 151 1.15 -13.98 8.12
C ASP A 151 0.38 -13.28 9.25
N GLY A 152 0.26 -11.94 9.20
CA GLY A 152 -0.45 -11.20 10.21
C GLY A 152 0.18 -11.28 11.60
N ARG A 153 1.50 -11.49 11.70
CA ARG A 153 2.17 -11.55 13.01
C ARG A 153 2.02 -10.26 13.83
N ILE A 154 1.70 -9.15 13.16
CA ILE A 154 1.26 -7.90 13.77
C ILE A 154 -0.19 -7.66 13.35
N VAL A 155 -1.11 -7.71 14.32
CA VAL A 155 -2.54 -7.41 14.20
C VAL A 155 -2.94 -6.59 15.43
N GLY A 156 -3.81 -5.60 15.27
CA GLY A 156 -4.36 -4.85 16.39
C GLY A 156 -4.55 -3.37 16.08
N SER A 157 -4.69 -2.58 17.14
CA SER A 157 -4.96 -1.15 17.07
C SER A 157 -4.18 -0.39 18.14
N TYR A 158 -4.13 0.93 18.02
CA TYR A 158 -3.55 1.80 19.05
C TYR A 158 -4.20 1.60 20.42
N ASP A 159 -5.53 1.46 20.47
CA ASP A 159 -6.30 1.36 21.71
C ASP A 159 -6.22 -0.02 22.38
N GLU A 160 -6.15 -1.09 21.58
CA GLU A 160 -6.17 -2.48 22.07
C GLU A 160 -4.77 -3.09 22.17
N GLY A 161 -3.76 -2.42 21.60
CA GLY A 161 -2.41 -2.94 21.43
C GLY A 161 -2.28 -3.86 20.22
N PHE A 162 -1.07 -4.38 20.02
CA PHE A 162 -0.71 -5.20 18.86
C PHE A 162 -0.25 -6.59 19.29
N THR A 163 -0.62 -7.60 18.49
CA THR A 163 -0.03 -8.93 18.61
C THR A 163 1.46 -8.88 18.33
N GLN A 164 2.15 -9.94 18.74
CA GLN A 164 3.56 -10.13 18.45
C GLN A 164 3.89 -11.61 18.22
N PRO A 165 4.94 -11.91 17.44
CA PRO A 165 5.49 -13.25 17.37
C PRO A 165 5.78 -13.84 18.74
N GLU A 166 5.28 -15.05 19.00
CA GLU A 166 5.48 -15.80 20.26
C GLU A 166 6.97 -16.01 20.60
N GLU A 167 7.85 -15.93 19.61
CA GLU A 167 9.30 -16.07 19.79
C GLU A 167 9.94 -14.93 20.59
N PHE A 168 9.22 -13.81 20.71
CA PHE A 168 9.71 -12.62 21.38
C PHE A 168 9.48 -12.73 22.89
N THR A 169 10.54 -12.56 23.66
CA THR A 169 10.45 -12.58 25.13
C THR A 169 9.86 -11.31 25.72
N GLN A 170 9.75 -10.24 24.92
CA GLN A 170 9.23 -8.94 25.33
C GLN A 170 7.99 -8.56 24.53
N THR A 171 7.10 -7.79 25.16
CA THR A 171 5.98 -7.12 24.49
C THR A 171 6.47 -5.96 23.64
N LEU A 172 5.80 -5.67 22.51
CA LEU A 172 5.98 -4.38 21.84
C LEU A 172 5.77 -3.23 22.85
N PRO A 173 6.61 -2.18 22.81
CA PRO A 173 6.45 -1.03 23.69
C PRO A 173 5.12 -0.31 23.41
N SER A 174 4.58 0.35 24.44
CA SER A 174 3.43 1.26 24.27
C SER A 174 3.82 2.51 23.48
N GLY A 175 2.81 3.24 22.99
CA GLY A 175 3.02 4.49 22.24
C GLY A 175 3.33 4.29 20.76
N LEU A 176 2.95 3.15 20.19
CA LEU A 176 2.98 2.93 18.73
C LEU A 176 1.68 3.46 18.11
N ASP A 177 1.76 4.45 17.23
CA ASP A 177 0.61 5.23 16.75
C ASP A 177 -0.31 4.42 15.81
N SER A 178 0.17 3.32 15.22
CA SER A 178 -0.59 2.51 14.25
C SER A 178 -0.02 1.10 14.07
N VAL A 179 -0.76 0.23 13.38
CA VAL A 179 -0.26 -1.10 12.98
C VAL A 179 0.95 -1.00 12.03
N LEU A 180 1.05 0.10 11.27
CA LEU A 180 2.22 0.41 10.44
C LEU A 180 3.46 0.73 11.28
N ALA A 181 3.30 1.54 12.33
CA ALA A 181 4.39 1.78 13.28
C ALA A 181 4.81 0.48 13.99
N ALA A 182 3.86 -0.36 14.39
CA ALA A 182 4.16 -1.67 14.98
C ALA A 182 4.93 -2.59 14.01
N GLN A 183 4.62 -2.54 12.70
CA GLN A 183 5.37 -3.25 11.66
C GLN A 183 6.83 -2.77 11.58
N ALA A 184 7.06 -1.45 11.61
CA ALA A 184 8.39 -0.85 11.49
C ALA A 184 9.36 -1.23 12.62
N MET A 185 8.85 -1.74 13.74
CA MET A 185 9.66 -2.26 14.85
C MET A 185 10.45 -3.54 14.50
N LEU A 186 9.99 -4.35 13.53
CA LEU A 186 10.50 -5.73 13.37
C LEU A 186 11.66 -5.91 12.37
N PRO A 187 11.72 -5.25 11.19
CA PRO A 187 12.76 -5.54 10.20
C PRO A 187 14.20 -5.38 10.73
N VAL A 188 14.42 -4.37 11.58
CA VAL A 188 15.71 -4.10 12.27
C VAL A 188 16.18 -5.24 13.17
N THR A 189 15.26 -6.11 13.59
CA THR A 189 15.54 -7.25 14.48
C THR A 189 15.78 -8.56 13.74
N ALA A 190 15.36 -8.66 12.48
CA ALA A 190 15.41 -9.88 11.71
C ALA A 190 16.80 -10.10 11.09
N ARG A 191 17.40 -11.27 11.36
CA ARG A 191 18.76 -11.62 10.88
C ARG A 191 18.90 -11.63 9.36
N ALA A 192 17.88 -12.13 8.67
CA ALA A 192 17.85 -12.17 7.21
C ALA A 192 17.55 -10.82 6.57
N GLU A 193 17.10 -9.84 7.36
CA GLU A 193 16.73 -8.50 6.92
C GLU A 193 17.83 -7.52 7.35
N MET A 194 17.60 -6.70 8.37
CA MET A 194 18.49 -5.60 8.74
C MET A 194 19.46 -5.90 9.88
N ARG A 195 19.23 -6.94 10.70
CA ARG A 195 20.09 -7.22 11.86
C ARG A 195 21.46 -7.80 11.49
N GLY A 196 21.49 -8.74 10.55
CA GLY A 196 22.70 -9.49 10.20
C GLY A 196 23.09 -10.61 11.18
N SER A 197 24.32 -11.10 11.04
CA SER A 197 24.87 -12.27 11.74
C SER A 197 25.95 -11.88 12.77
N PRO A 198 26.13 -12.63 13.88
CA PRO A 198 27.02 -12.21 14.97
C PRO A 198 28.51 -12.06 14.62
N ARG A 199 28.94 -12.58 13.47
CA ARG A 199 30.32 -12.47 12.96
C ARG A 199 30.47 -11.42 11.87
N ASP A 200 29.41 -10.69 11.57
CA ASP A 200 29.46 -9.63 10.58
C ASP A 200 30.25 -8.44 11.11
N VAL A 201 30.92 -7.77 10.18
CA VAL A 201 31.45 -6.42 10.37
C VAL A 201 30.62 -5.45 9.55
N ASP A 202 30.52 -4.23 10.04
CA ASP A 202 29.89 -3.14 9.31
C ASP A 202 30.78 -2.57 8.20
N VAL A 203 30.25 -1.61 7.45
CA VAL A 203 30.99 -0.92 6.37
C VAL A 203 32.25 -0.18 6.82
N PHE A 204 32.46 0.00 8.13
CA PHE A 204 33.65 0.61 8.73
C PHE A 204 34.63 -0.41 9.31
N GLY A 205 34.35 -1.72 9.14
CA GLY A 205 35.15 -2.81 9.67
C GLY A 205 34.99 -3.03 11.18
N GLN A 206 33.97 -2.42 11.81
CA GLN A 206 33.65 -2.65 13.22
C GLN A 206 32.72 -3.85 13.36
N THR A 207 32.77 -4.53 14.51
CA THR A 207 31.81 -5.59 14.82
C THR A 207 30.38 -5.07 14.73
N ASN A 208 29.49 -5.81 14.07
CA ASN A 208 28.06 -5.54 14.10
C ASN A 208 27.52 -5.80 15.51
N GLU A 209 27.38 -4.75 16.30
CA GLU A 209 27.01 -4.80 17.71
C GLU A 209 25.59 -5.33 17.92
N ILE A 210 24.64 -4.98 17.05
CA ILE A 210 23.24 -5.41 17.19
C ILE A 210 23.04 -6.89 16.86
N ALA A 211 23.92 -7.50 16.06
CA ALA A 211 23.86 -8.92 15.77
C ALA A 211 24.36 -9.79 16.93
N THR A 212 25.06 -9.21 17.91
CA THR A 212 25.60 -9.91 19.10
C THR A 212 24.57 -10.11 20.20
N THR A 213 23.43 -9.41 20.16
CA THR A 213 22.35 -9.57 21.14
C THR A 213 21.72 -10.97 21.06
N GLY A 214 20.97 -11.37 22.11
CA GLY A 214 20.28 -12.67 22.13
C GLY A 214 19.24 -12.80 21.01
N GLU A 215 18.98 -14.02 20.52
CA GLU A 215 18.01 -14.26 19.44
C GLU A 215 16.62 -13.69 19.75
N LYS A 216 16.19 -13.82 21.00
CA LYS A 216 14.85 -13.43 21.46
C LYS A 216 14.81 -12.04 22.10
N ASP A 217 15.96 -11.39 22.26
CA ASP A 217 16.08 -10.12 22.99
C ASP A 217 15.99 -8.93 22.03
N LEU A 218 14.76 -8.62 21.62
CA LEU A 218 14.51 -7.53 20.66
C LEU A 218 14.71 -6.17 21.31
N ALA A 219 14.42 -6.05 22.60
CA ALA A 219 14.61 -4.83 23.36
C ALA A 219 16.08 -4.37 23.32
N ALA A 220 17.03 -5.29 23.46
CA ALA A 220 18.44 -4.98 23.31
C ALA A 220 18.81 -4.48 21.91
N VAL A 221 18.18 -5.01 20.84
CA VAL A 221 18.39 -4.50 19.47
C VAL A 221 17.91 -3.05 19.36
N TRP A 222 16.69 -2.77 19.80
CA TRP A 222 16.10 -1.43 19.77
C TRP A 222 16.88 -0.43 20.62
N GLN A 223 17.34 -0.84 21.81
CA GLN A 223 18.16 0.01 22.67
C GLN A 223 19.49 0.38 22.00
N LEU A 224 20.24 -0.59 21.47
CA LEU A 224 21.51 -0.33 20.79
C LEU A 224 21.33 0.57 19.56
N LEU A 225 20.22 0.42 18.83
CA LEU A 225 19.89 1.30 17.71
C LEU A 225 19.61 2.73 18.18
N MET A 226 18.88 2.91 19.28
CA MET A 226 18.65 4.25 19.83
C MET A 226 19.94 4.87 20.38
N GLU A 227 20.79 4.11 21.08
CA GLU A 227 22.11 4.59 21.51
C GLU A 227 22.95 5.08 20.31
N ARG A 228 22.93 4.31 19.22
CA ARG A 228 23.61 4.65 17.96
C ARG A 228 23.04 5.91 17.33
N LEU A 229 21.71 6.05 17.24
CA LEU A 229 21.06 7.22 16.66
C LEU A 229 21.32 8.48 17.50
N MET A 230 21.12 8.40 18.82
CA MET A 230 21.28 9.53 19.74
C MET A 230 22.74 9.99 19.87
N ALA A 231 23.72 9.14 19.51
CA ALA A 231 25.12 9.53 19.40
C ALA A 231 25.42 10.44 18.18
N VAL A 232 24.49 10.55 17.22
CA VAL A 232 24.61 11.44 16.06
C VAL A 232 23.87 12.75 16.36
N PRO A 233 24.55 13.91 16.45
CA PRO A 233 23.92 15.17 16.83
C PRO A 233 22.69 15.54 15.97
N ALA A 234 22.77 15.31 14.65
CA ALA A 234 21.66 15.57 13.74
C ALA A 234 20.40 14.75 14.08
N TYR A 235 20.55 13.49 14.51
CA TYR A 235 19.40 12.69 14.93
C TYR A 235 18.86 13.16 16.28
N SER A 236 19.72 13.51 17.23
CA SER A 236 19.26 14.11 18.49
C SER A 236 18.40 15.36 18.25
N ASP A 237 18.80 16.22 17.31
CA ASP A 237 18.04 17.42 16.95
C ASP A 237 16.71 17.08 16.24
N LEU A 238 16.71 16.09 15.35
CA LEU A 238 15.48 15.62 14.67
C LEU A 238 14.49 15.00 15.66
N PHE A 239 14.96 14.17 16.60
CA PHE A 239 14.13 13.60 17.65
C PHE A 239 13.54 14.67 18.58
N ALA A 240 14.34 15.66 18.99
CA ALA A 240 13.87 16.78 19.79
C ALA A 240 12.80 17.63 19.08
N GLN A 241 12.90 17.78 17.75
CA GLN A 241 11.90 18.47 16.95
C GLN A 241 10.61 17.65 16.78
N ALA A 242 10.74 16.35 16.54
CA ALA A 242 9.59 15.45 16.35
C ALA A 242 8.84 15.11 17.65
N TYR A 243 9.51 15.22 18.80
CA TYR A 243 8.98 14.89 20.12
C TYR A 243 9.36 15.97 21.16
N PRO A 244 8.90 17.22 21.00
CA PRO A 244 9.33 18.34 21.84
C PRO A 244 8.91 18.21 23.31
N ASP A 245 7.88 17.41 23.58
CA ASP A 245 7.33 17.19 24.92
C ASP A 245 7.98 15.99 25.65
N LEU A 246 8.89 15.27 25.00
CA LEU A 246 9.56 14.11 25.58
C LEU A 246 11.03 14.40 25.92
N PRO A 247 11.46 14.12 27.15
CA PRO A 247 12.87 14.08 27.50
C PRO A 247 13.65 13.08 26.64
N ALA A 248 14.89 13.41 26.27
CA ALA A 248 15.71 12.58 25.39
C ALA A 248 15.93 11.14 25.90
N ASP A 249 15.95 10.93 27.22
CA ASP A 249 16.09 9.61 27.85
C ASP A 249 14.80 8.76 27.82
N GLN A 250 13.66 9.36 27.44
CA GLN A 250 12.39 8.67 27.21
C GLN A 250 12.16 8.34 25.73
N ILE A 251 13.02 8.83 24.84
CA ILE A 251 12.92 8.53 23.40
C ILE A 251 13.43 7.11 23.15
N GLY A 252 12.50 6.18 23.04
CA GLY A 252 12.74 4.81 22.58
C GLY A 252 12.51 4.59 21.07
N PHE A 253 12.78 3.37 20.60
CA PHE A 253 12.68 3.00 19.19
C PHE A 253 11.26 3.05 18.62
N GLN A 254 10.22 2.98 19.47
CA GLN A 254 8.84 3.21 19.05
C GLN A 254 8.62 4.60 18.46
N HIS A 255 9.38 5.61 18.90
CA HIS A 255 9.33 6.95 18.32
C HIS A 255 9.98 6.98 16.94
N ALA A 256 11.09 6.25 16.74
CA ALA A 256 11.67 6.05 15.42
C ALA A 256 10.68 5.34 14.48
N ALA A 257 9.98 4.32 14.98
CA ALA A 257 8.97 3.58 14.23
C ALA A 257 7.74 4.43 13.86
N ASN A 258 7.23 5.24 14.79
CA ASN A 258 6.14 6.20 14.49
C ASN A 258 6.58 7.24 13.46
N ALA A 259 7.83 7.72 13.52
CA ALA A 259 8.36 8.65 12.53
C ALA A 259 8.45 7.98 11.15
N ILE A 260 8.96 6.76 11.05
CA ILE A 260 8.98 5.98 9.80
C ILE A 260 7.56 5.83 9.23
N ALA A 261 6.59 5.46 10.06
CA ALA A 261 5.19 5.35 9.64
C ALA A 261 4.62 6.71 9.18
N ALA A 262 4.95 7.82 9.85
CA ALA A 262 4.55 9.16 9.45
C ALA A 262 5.08 9.52 8.06
N PHE A 263 6.35 9.20 7.77
CA PHE A 263 6.90 9.37 6.42
C PHE A 263 6.20 8.50 5.39
N GLU A 264 5.94 7.23 5.70
CA GLU A 264 5.25 6.34 4.77
C GLU A 264 3.82 6.82 4.46
N ILE A 265 3.10 7.33 5.47
CA ILE A 265 1.79 7.98 5.27
C ILE A 265 1.92 9.18 4.33
N ASP A 266 2.84 10.11 4.60
CA ASP A 266 3.00 11.33 3.81
C ASP A 266 3.41 11.03 2.35
N ALA A 267 4.36 10.11 2.16
CA ALA A 267 4.95 9.84 0.86
C ALA A 267 4.13 8.88 -0.01
N PHE A 268 3.38 7.96 0.61
CA PHE A 268 2.77 6.82 -0.10
C PHE A 268 1.25 6.71 0.07
N THR A 269 0.59 7.73 0.63
CA THR A 269 -0.86 7.88 0.52
C THR A 269 -1.23 8.40 -0.87
N LEU A 270 -1.76 7.53 -1.71
CA LEU A 270 -2.17 7.81 -3.09
C LEU A 270 -3.68 7.68 -3.23
N LEU A 271 -4.34 8.79 -3.56
CA LEU A 271 -5.80 8.93 -3.63
C LEU A 271 -6.27 9.63 -4.93
N ASP A 272 -5.49 9.56 -6.01
CA ASP A 272 -5.80 10.20 -7.30
C ASP A 272 -5.58 9.25 -8.50
N SER A 273 -5.78 7.95 -8.28
CA SER A 273 -5.89 7.02 -9.39
C SER A 273 -7.19 7.29 -10.18
N PRO A 274 -7.31 6.79 -11.43
CA PRO A 274 -8.57 6.80 -12.16
C PRO A 274 -9.75 6.20 -11.36
N TRP A 275 -9.47 5.21 -10.52
CA TRP A 275 -10.45 4.61 -9.61
C TRP A 275 -10.90 5.61 -8.54
N ASP A 276 -9.96 6.31 -7.90
CA ASP A 276 -10.28 7.29 -6.85
C ASP A 276 -11.11 8.46 -7.40
N ARG A 277 -10.74 9.00 -8.57
CA ARG A 277 -11.52 10.05 -9.23
C ARG A 277 -12.91 9.58 -9.62
N TYR A 278 -13.03 8.35 -10.08
CA TYR A 278 -14.34 7.75 -10.33
C TYR A 278 -15.15 7.68 -9.05
N LEU A 279 -14.61 7.14 -7.95
CA LEU A 279 -15.31 7.14 -6.67
C LEU A 279 -15.72 8.54 -6.19
N ALA A 280 -14.91 9.56 -6.48
CA ALA A 280 -15.20 10.98 -6.19
C ALA A 280 -16.25 11.63 -7.12
N GLY A 281 -16.77 10.90 -8.13
CA GLY A 281 -17.86 11.34 -8.99
C GLY A 281 -17.47 11.72 -10.42
N ASP A 282 -16.20 11.55 -10.82
CA ASP A 282 -15.77 11.74 -12.20
C ASP A 282 -16.02 10.45 -13.01
N ASP A 283 -17.21 10.36 -13.62
CA ASP A 283 -17.59 9.21 -14.46
C ASP A 283 -16.70 9.06 -15.70
N SER A 284 -15.95 10.11 -16.10
CA SER A 284 -15.02 10.04 -17.24
C SER A 284 -13.64 9.51 -16.87
N ALA A 285 -13.35 9.33 -15.57
CA ALA A 285 -12.06 8.85 -15.11
C ALA A 285 -11.77 7.40 -15.52
N LEU A 286 -12.81 6.57 -15.65
CA LEU A 286 -12.68 5.18 -16.10
C LEU A 286 -13.11 5.04 -17.57
N THR A 287 -12.35 4.24 -18.31
CA THR A 287 -12.77 3.77 -19.64
C THR A 287 -13.93 2.79 -19.52
N THR A 288 -14.69 2.59 -20.60
CA THR A 288 -15.77 1.58 -20.67
C THR A 288 -15.26 0.18 -20.28
N ASP A 289 -14.08 -0.23 -20.77
CA ASP A 289 -13.47 -1.52 -20.42
C ASP A 289 -13.13 -1.62 -18.92
N ALA A 290 -12.62 -0.53 -18.32
CA ALA A 290 -12.33 -0.51 -16.88
C ALA A 290 -13.60 -0.63 -16.04
N LYS A 291 -14.70 0.02 -16.45
CA LYS A 291 -16.01 -0.10 -15.80
C LYS A 291 -16.57 -1.51 -15.90
N GLN A 292 -16.45 -2.15 -17.07
CA GLN A 292 -16.84 -3.55 -17.27
C GLN A 292 -15.98 -4.52 -16.44
N GLY A 293 -14.67 -4.27 -16.36
CA GLY A 293 -13.74 -5.02 -15.51
C GLY A 293 -14.13 -4.91 -14.03
N ALA A 294 -14.48 -3.72 -13.56
CA ALA A 294 -14.98 -3.52 -12.20
C ALA A 294 -16.29 -4.28 -11.93
N LEU A 295 -17.26 -4.24 -12.85
CA LEU A 295 -18.49 -5.03 -12.73
C LEU A 295 -18.21 -6.54 -12.66
N LEU A 296 -17.23 -7.04 -13.42
CA LEU A 296 -16.82 -8.44 -13.35
C LEU A 296 -16.16 -8.76 -11.99
N PHE A 297 -15.27 -7.89 -11.52
CA PHE A 297 -14.52 -8.02 -10.26
C PHE A 297 -15.43 -8.11 -9.03
N TYR A 298 -16.40 -7.19 -8.93
CA TYR A 298 -17.38 -7.15 -7.86
C TYR A 298 -18.56 -8.12 -8.09
N GLY A 299 -18.81 -8.52 -9.33
CA GLY A 299 -19.87 -9.44 -9.69
C GLY A 299 -19.40 -10.88 -9.87
N SER A 300 -19.55 -11.40 -11.09
CA SER A 300 -19.51 -12.84 -11.36
C SER A 300 -18.14 -13.50 -11.23
N ALA A 301 -17.03 -12.75 -11.29
CA ALA A 301 -15.69 -13.33 -11.08
C ALA A 301 -15.41 -13.62 -9.60
N GLY A 302 -16.14 -12.97 -8.68
CA GLY A 302 -16.01 -13.20 -7.24
C GLY A 302 -14.68 -12.75 -6.64
N CYS A 303 -13.94 -11.86 -7.30
CA CYS A 303 -12.67 -11.30 -6.81
C CYS A 303 -12.88 -10.59 -5.47
N ALA A 304 -13.96 -9.81 -5.37
CA ALA A 304 -14.36 -9.08 -4.17
C ALA A 304 -14.81 -9.96 -2.99
N ARG A 305 -14.72 -11.30 -3.08
CA ARG A 305 -14.91 -12.18 -1.92
C ARG A 305 -13.72 -12.12 -0.95
N CYS A 306 -12.53 -11.83 -1.47
CA CYS A 306 -11.31 -11.66 -0.68
C CYS A 306 -10.73 -10.26 -0.89
N HIS A 307 -10.76 -9.72 -2.11
CA HIS A 307 -10.26 -8.38 -2.42
C HIS A 307 -11.37 -7.33 -2.29
N SER A 308 -11.80 -7.06 -1.05
CA SER A 308 -12.97 -6.25 -0.72
C SER A 308 -12.62 -4.95 0.02
N GLY A 309 -13.63 -4.10 0.24
CA GLY A 309 -13.47 -2.83 0.93
C GLY A 309 -12.66 -1.80 0.15
N ASN A 310 -12.44 -0.63 0.76
CA ASN A 310 -11.74 0.48 0.12
C ASN A 310 -10.25 0.18 -0.11
N LEU A 311 -9.68 -0.74 0.69
CA LEU A 311 -8.30 -1.21 0.59
C LEU A 311 -8.10 -2.33 -0.43
N LEU A 312 -9.16 -2.84 -1.08
CA LEU A 312 -9.11 -4.03 -1.96
C LEU A 312 -8.53 -5.29 -1.27
N THR A 313 -8.73 -5.40 0.03
CA THR A 313 -8.36 -6.55 0.85
C THR A 313 -9.35 -6.70 2.01
N ASP A 314 -9.82 -7.93 2.24
CA ASP A 314 -10.55 -8.31 3.44
C ASP A 314 -9.66 -8.40 4.69
N GLN A 315 -8.34 -8.31 4.49
CA GLN A 315 -7.30 -8.47 5.51
C GLN A 315 -7.35 -9.82 6.24
N ALA A 316 -8.10 -10.79 5.69
CA ALA A 316 -8.20 -12.14 6.18
C ALA A 316 -7.11 -13.03 5.54
N PHE A 317 -7.00 -14.25 6.06
CA PHE A 317 -5.93 -15.18 5.71
C PHE A 317 -6.50 -16.35 4.92
N HIS A 318 -6.01 -16.54 3.70
CA HIS A 318 -6.51 -17.57 2.79
C HIS A 318 -5.37 -18.43 2.25
N ASN A 319 -5.63 -19.71 2.07
CA ASN A 319 -4.72 -20.62 1.38
C ASN A 319 -5.17 -20.78 -0.08
N ALA A 320 -4.54 -20.02 -0.98
CA ALA A 320 -4.79 -20.09 -2.42
C ALA A 320 -4.07 -21.26 -3.13
N ALA A 321 -3.47 -22.19 -2.36
CA ALA A 321 -2.71 -23.34 -2.84
C ALA A 321 -1.54 -22.99 -3.79
N VAL A 322 -0.95 -21.80 -3.61
CA VAL A 322 0.24 -21.39 -4.34
C VAL A 322 1.43 -22.22 -3.86
N PRO A 323 2.24 -22.81 -4.77
CA PRO A 323 3.43 -23.54 -4.35
C PRO A 323 4.45 -22.61 -3.69
N GLN A 324 5.12 -23.09 -2.64
CA GLN A 324 6.16 -22.31 -1.97
C GLN A 324 7.38 -22.13 -2.90
N PHE A 325 7.86 -20.90 -2.99
CA PHE A 325 9.14 -20.55 -3.60
C PHE A 325 10.09 -19.99 -2.55
N GLY A 326 11.35 -20.41 -2.58
CA GLY A 326 12.38 -19.88 -1.69
C GLY A 326 12.50 -20.58 -0.33
N PRO A 327 13.24 -19.98 0.61
CA PRO A 327 13.43 -20.54 1.93
C PRO A 327 12.12 -20.45 2.71
N GLY A 328 11.79 -21.49 3.47
CA GLY A 328 10.65 -21.46 4.38
C GLY A 328 10.88 -20.55 5.59
N LYS A 329 9.90 -20.50 6.49
CA LYS A 329 9.94 -19.67 7.72
C LYS A 329 9.51 -20.43 8.98
N GLY A 330 9.40 -21.76 8.90
CA GLY A 330 8.87 -22.60 9.97
C GLY A 330 9.84 -22.76 11.15
N ARG A 331 9.30 -22.76 12.37
CA ARG A 331 10.07 -22.91 13.62
C ARG A 331 10.69 -24.30 13.76
N GLN A 332 9.93 -25.34 13.40
CA GLN A 332 10.35 -26.74 13.50
C GLN A 332 11.04 -27.23 12.21
N ASN A 333 10.60 -26.70 11.07
CA ASN A 333 11.18 -26.98 9.76
C ASN A 333 11.40 -25.66 9.02
N PRO A 334 12.66 -25.17 8.93
CA PRO A 334 12.96 -23.89 8.29
C PRO A 334 12.75 -23.91 6.78
N TYR A 335 12.49 -25.08 6.17
CA TYR A 335 12.21 -25.21 4.74
C TYR A 335 10.74 -25.09 4.39
N ILE A 336 9.84 -25.01 5.38
CA ILE A 336 8.40 -24.88 5.17
C ILE A 336 7.93 -23.54 5.72
N ASP A 337 7.24 -22.74 4.91
CA ASP A 337 6.50 -21.58 5.38
C ASP A 337 5.07 -21.98 5.73
N LEU A 338 4.73 -21.94 7.02
CA LEU A 338 3.40 -22.30 7.50
C LEU A 338 2.38 -21.17 7.35
N GLY A 339 2.79 -19.98 6.88
CA GLY A 339 1.92 -18.82 6.80
C GLY A 339 1.36 -18.42 8.16
N ARG A 340 0.06 -18.14 8.23
CA ARG A 340 -0.66 -17.74 9.45
C ARG A 340 -0.52 -18.75 10.59
N ALA A 341 -0.50 -20.06 10.30
CA ALA A 341 -0.33 -21.10 11.33
C ALA A 341 0.99 -21.01 12.10
N ARG A 342 2.00 -20.32 11.57
CA ARG A 342 3.24 -20.03 12.30
C ARG A 342 2.97 -19.18 13.56
N GLU A 343 2.00 -18.28 13.46
CA GLU A 343 1.66 -17.32 14.52
C GLU A 343 0.52 -17.82 15.41
N THR A 344 -0.45 -18.56 14.86
CA THR A 344 -1.62 -19.03 15.60
C THR A 344 -1.46 -20.42 16.20
N GLY A 345 -0.59 -21.26 15.62
CA GLY A 345 -0.47 -22.68 15.98
C GLY A 345 -1.67 -23.55 15.55
N VAL A 346 -2.67 -22.96 14.88
CA VAL A 346 -3.90 -23.62 14.42
C VAL A 346 -3.63 -24.36 13.11
N THR A 347 -4.17 -25.58 12.94
CA THR A 347 -3.87 -26.42 11.77
C THR A 347 -4.58 -25.91 10.51
N GLU A 348 -5.76 -25.33 10.68
CA GLU A 348 -6.61 -24.78 9.64
C GLU A 348 -5.98 -23.54 8.98
N ASP A 349 -5.11 -22.81 9.72
CA ASP A 349 -4.40 -21.63 9.23
C ASP A 349 -3.15 -21.97 8.39
N ARG A 350 -2.87 -23.26 8.17
CA ARG A 350 -1.65 -23.68 7.48
C ARG A 350 -1.64 -23.20 6.04
N PHE A 351 -0.53 -22.55 5.68
CA PHE A 351 -0.28 -21.99 4.35
C PHE A 351 -1.27 -20.89 3.95
N ALA A 352 -2.00 -20.34 4.94
CA ALA A 352 -2.84 -19.18 4.72
C ALA A 352 -2.00 -17.90 4.84
N PHE A 353 -2.23 -16.97 3.93
CA PHE A 353 -1.56 -15.66 3.91
C PHE A 353 -2.60 -14.55 3.76
N ARG A 354 -2.28 -13.36 4.26
CA ARG A 354 -3.15 -12.20 4.16
C ARG A 354 -3.43 -11.90 2.69
N THR A 355 -4.68 -11.62 2.35
CA THR A 355 -5.03 -11.08 1.04
C THR A 355 -4.22 -9.79 0.78
N PRO A 356 -3.38 -9.73 -0.26
CA PRO A 356 -2.74 -8.47 -0.64
C PRO A 356 -3.79 -7.53 -1.28
N PRO A 357 -3.67 -6.21 -1.09
CA PRO A 357 -4.55 -5.23 -1.71
C PRO A 357 -4.46 -5.23 -3.23
#